data_AF-A0A5E6NED0-F1
#
_entry.id   AF-A0A5E6NED0-F1
#
_cell.length_a   1.000
_cell.length_b   1.000
_cell.length_c   1.000
_cell.angle_alpha   90.00
_cell.angle_beta   90.00
_cell.angle_gamma   90.00
#
_symmetry.space_group_name_H-M   'P 1'
#
loop_
_entity.id
_entity.type
_entity.pdbx_description
1 polymer ?
#
loop_
_entity_poly.entity_id
_entity_poly.type
_entity_poly.pdbx_seq_one_letter_code
_entity_poly.pdbx_strand_id
1 'polypeptide(L)'
;MWKIAPAFLYGVLQVVRRLFAIIHPDVAVFGQKDYQQLHIIKHFTSGTEIIGAPIVREDNGLAMSTRNQYLNADEYKIASKLHKILNKLSEVN
;
A
#
# COMPACT_ATOMS: atom_id res chain seq x y z
N MET A 1 7.27 1.34 17.54
CA MET A 1 6.11 0.93 18.36
C MET A 1 4.99 0.47 17.43
N TRP A 2 4.99 -0.82 17.12
CA TRP A 2 4.02 -1.51 16.25
C TRP A 2 2.79 -1.87 17.08
N LYS A 3 1.74 -1.04 17.12
CA LYS A 3 0.56 -1.33 17.96
C LYS A 3 -0.63 -1.98 17.24
N ILE A 4 -0.65 -2.06 15.89
CA ILE A 4 -1.81 -2.63 15.14
C ILE A 4 -1.41 -3.60 14.00
N ALA A 5 -0.14 -3.69 13.61
CA ALA A 5 0.24 -4.29 12.32
C ALA A 5 0.64 -5.79 12.27
N PRO A 6 1.16 -6.48 13.33
CA PRO A 6 1.70 -7.84 13.14
C PRO A 6 0.65 -8.88 12.71
N ALA A 7 -0.50 -8.92 13.38
CA ALA A 7 -1.54 -9.91 13.11
C ALA A 7 -2.22 -9.68 11.76
N PHE A 8 -2.46 -8.41 11.39
CA PHE A 8 -3.10 -8.07 10.12
C PHE A 8 -2.24 -8.49 8.91
N LEU A 9 -0.94 -8.16 8.93
CA LEU A 9 -0.03 -8.53 7.84
C LEU A 9 0.14 -10.04 7.71
N TYR A 10 0.07 -10.78 8.82
CA TYR A 10 0.05 -12.24 8.78
C TYR A 10 -1.19 -12.78 8.05
N GLY A 11 -2.37 -12.22 8.31
CA GLY A 11 -3.59 -12.56 7.59
C GLY A 11 -3.48 -12.30 6.09
N VAL A 12 -2.91 -11.15 5.70
CA VAL A 12 -2.66 -10.82 4.29
C VAL A 12 -1.76 -11.87 3.62
N LEU A 13 -0.64 -12.23 4.25
CA LEU A 13 0.26 -13.26 3.72
C LEU A 13 -0.43 -14.62 3.54
N GLN A 14 -1.28 -15.02 4.49
CA GLN A 14 -2.01 -16.29 4.38
C GLN A 14 -2.97 -16.30 3.20
N VAL A 15 -3.69 -15.19 2.96
CA VAL A 15 -4.59 -15.07 1.80
C VAL A 15 -3.78 -15.06 0.49
N VAL A 16 -2.73 -14.25 0.41
CA VAL A 16 -1.86 -14.19 -0.78
C VAL A 16 -1.25 -15.56 -1.10
N ARG A 17 -0.73 -16.27 -0.09
CA ARG A 17 -0.18 -17.62 -0.26
C ARG A 17 -1.21 -18.60 -0.82
N ARG A 18 -2.45 -18.56 -0.32
CA ARG A 18 -3.54 -19.41 -0.82
C ARG A 18 -3.90 -19.05 -2.26
N LEU A 19 -3.96 -17.77 -2.60
CA LEU A 19 -4.22 -17.33 -3.98
C LEU A 19 -3.12 -17.79 -4.94
N PHE A 20 -1.85 -17.68 -4.56
CA PHE A 20 -0.74 -18.13 -5.40
C PHE A 20 -0.72 -19.65 -5.58
N ALA A 21 -1.08 -20.42 -4.54
CA ALA A 21 -1.23 -21.88 -4.66
C ALA A 21 -2.39 -22.32 -5.56
N ILE A 22 -3.33 -21.44 -5.88
CA ILE A 22 -4.44 -21.72 -6.81
C ILE A 22 -4.07 -21.23 -8.22
N ILE A 23 -3.61 -19.99 -8.32
CA ILE A 23 -3.43 -19.29 -9.60
C ILE A 23 -2.07 -19.59 -10.25
N HIS A 24 -1.04 -19.91 -9.46
CA HIS A 24 0.34 -20.10 -9.91
C HIS A 24 0.85 -18.97 -10.82
N PRO A 25 0.78 -17.69 -10.39
CA PRO A 25 1.16 -16.59 -11.25
C PRO A 25 2.68 -16.51 -11.46
N ASP A 26 3.09 -16.20 -12.68
CA ASP A 26 4.48 -15.81 -12.96
C ASP A 26 4.78 -14.41 -12.40
N VAL A 27 3.79 -13.51 -12.46
CA VAL A 27 3.90 -12.11 -12.02
C VAL A 27 2.69 -11.71 -11.19
N ALA A 28 2.91 -10.98 -10.09
CA ALA A 28 1.85 -10.36 -9.30
C ALA A 28 2.19 -8.89 -8.98
N VAL A 29 1.18 -8.02 -9.14
CA VAL A 29 1.34 -6.57 -9.00
C VAL A 29 0.68 -6.09 -7.72
N PHE A 30 1.41 -5.34 -6.89
CA PHE A 30 0.91 -4.75 -5.66
C PHE A 30 1.25 -3.26 -5.61
N GLY A 31 0.34 -2.43 -5.09
CA GLY A 31 0.53 -0.99 -5.04
C GLY A 31 1.58 -0.55 -4.00
N GLN A 32 2.49 0.35 -4.39
CA GLN A 32 3.50 0.93 -3.51
C GLN A 32 2.92 1.72 -2.33
N LYS A 33 1.64 2.14 -2.42
CA LYS A 33 0.96 2.87 -1.34
C LYS A 33 0.90 2.07 -0.04
N ASP A 34 0.83 0.74 -0.15
CA ASP A 34 0.84 -0.20 0.96
C ASP A 34 2.26 -0.75 1.18
N TYR A 35 3.21 0.16 1.47
CA TYR A 35 4.64 -0.13 1.46
C TYR A 35 5.04 -1.35 2.30
N GLN A 36 4.52 -1.46 3.53
CA GLN A 36 4.82 -2.59 4.43
C GLN A 36 4.27 -3.91 3.88
N GLN A 37 3.07 -3.91 3.28
CA GLN A 37 2.48 -5.08 2.65
C GLN A 37 3.31 -5.53 1.44
N LEU A 38 3.68 -4.60 0.57
CA LEU A 38 4.50 -4.90 -0.60
C LEU A 38 5.85 -5.51 -0.18
N HIS A 39 6.51 -4.92 0.81
CA HIS A 39 7.81 -5.39 1.27
C HIS A 39 7.73 -6.79 1.91
N ILE A 40 6.71 -7.05 2.74
CA ILE A 40 6.55 -8.36 3.37
C ILE A 40 6.17 -9.44 2.35
N ILE A 41 5.29 -9.15 1.38
CA ILE A 41 4.95 -10.09 0.30
C ILE A 41 6.19 -10.43 -0.53
N LYS A 42 7.00 -9.42 -0.89
CA LYS A 42 8.29 -9.63 -1.58
C LYS A 42 9.22 -10.55 -0.79
N HIS A 43 9.30 -10.36 0.54
CA HIS A 43 10.20 -11.15 1.39
C HIS A 43 9.76 -12.62 1.51
N PHE A 44 8.45 -12.90 1.54
CA PHE A 44 7.91 -14.24 1.79
C PHE A 44 7.40 -14.97 0.54
N THR A 45 7.59 -14.40 -0.66
CA THR A 45 7.21 -15.05 -1.92
C THR A 45 8.46 -15.51 -2.66
N SER A 46 8.44 -16.75 -3.14
CA SER A 46 9.40 -17.28 -4.11
C SER A 46 8.65 -17.85 -5.32
N GLY A 47 9.27 -17.82 -6.50
CA GLY A 47 8.70 -18.39 -7.73
C GLY A 47 7.72 -17.48 -8.49
N THR A 48 7.25 -16.39 -7.89
CA THR A 48 6.44 -15.34 -8.55
C THR A 48 7.19 -14.02 -8.48
N GLU A 49 7.29 -13.30 -9.59
CA GLU A 49 7.83 -11.94 -9.63
C GLU A 49 6.84 -10.94 -9.02
N ILE A 50 7.29 -10.18 -8.01
CA ILE A 50 6.45 -9.19 -7.33
C ILE A 50 6.79 -7.78 -7.79
N ILE A 51 5.89 -7.16 -8.56
CA ILE A 51 6.05 -5.81 -9.10
C ILE A 51 5.32 -4.80 -8.21
N GLY A 52 6.02 -3.70 -7.87
CA GLY A 52 5.45 -2.59 -7.12
C GLY A 52 4.91 -1.50 -8.04
N ALA A 53 3.59 -1.38 -8.17
CA ALA A 53 2.96 -0.33 -8.98
C ALA A 53 3.03 1.06 -8.30
N PRO A 54 3.34 2.14 -9.04
CA PRO A 54 3.38 3.50 -8.47
C PRO A 54 2.09 3.91 -7.75
N ILE A 55 2.23 4.83 -6.78
CA ILE A 55 1.06 5.40 -6.08
C ILE A 55 0.27 6.27 -7.06
N VAL A 56 -0.94 5.84 -7.43
CA VAL A 56 -1.89 6.66 -8.17
C VAL A 56 -2.49 7.71 -7.23
N ARG A 57 -2.60 8.94 -7.71
CA ARG A 57 -3.07 10.10 -6.94
C ARG A 57 -4.21 10.80 -7.66
N GLU A 58 -5.09 11.41 -6.89
CA GLU A 58 -6.08 12.37 -7.37
C GLU A 58 -5.38 13.70 -7.74
N ASP A 59 -6.09 14.59 -8.44
CA ASP A 59 -5.54 15.87 -8.92
C ASP A 59 -4.99 16.76 -7.79
N ASN A 60 -5.51 16.61 -6.57
CA ASN A 60 -5.06 17.33 -5.38
C ASN A 60 -3.83 16.70 -4.69
N GLY A 61 -3.31 15.58 -5.21
CA GLY A 61 -2.16 14.84 -4.68
C GLY A 61 -2.50 13.78 -3.62
N LEU A 62 -3.77 13.65 -3.20
CA LEU A 62 -4.21 12.60 -2.29
C LEU A 62 -4.02 11.23 -2.95
N ALA A 63 -3.44 10.27 -2.22
CA ALA A 63 -3.31 8.91 -2.73
C ALA A 63 -4.69 8.27 -2.91
N MET A 64 -4.93 7.66 -4.08
CA MET A 64 -6.21 7.01 -4.36
C MET A 64 -6.47 5.84 -3.41
N SER A 65 -7.61 5.90 -2.74
CA SER A 65 -8.08 4.86 -1.83
C SER A 65 -9.59 4.79 -1.86
N THR A 66 -10.14 3.57 -1.86
CA THR A 66 -11.58 3.37 -1.66
C THR A 66 -12.05 3.94 -0.32
N ARG A 67 -11.15 4.17 0.63
CA ARG A 67 -11.47 4.82 1.92
C ARG A 67 -11.68 6.32 1.81
N ASN A 68 -11.30 6.97 0.70
CA ASN A 68 -11.51 8.41 0.51
C ASN A 68 -13.02 8.74 0.48
N GLN A 69 -13.87 7.79 0.12
CA GLN A 69 -15.34 7.94 0.13
C GLN A 69 -15.92 8.23 1.52
N TYR A 70 -15.17 7.94 2.59
CA TYR A 70 -15.62 8.18 3.97
C TYR A 70 -15.27 9.57 4.49
N LEU A 71 -14.49 10.34 3.73
CA LEU A 71 -14.08 11.69 4.12
C LEU A 71 -15.18 12.69 3.78
N ASN A 72 -15.50 13.58 4.71
CA ASN A 72 -16.27 14.78 4.39
C ASN A 72 -15.40 15.83 3.67
N ALA A 73 -16.02 16.93 3.22
CA ALA A 73 -15.35 17.97 2.44
C ALA A 73 -14.14 18.60 3.16
N ASP A 74 -14.20 18.76 4.48
CA ASP A 74 -13.11 19.37 5.25
C ASP A 74 -11.99 18.35 5.55
N GLU A 75 -12.35 17.11 5.87
CA GLU A 75 -11.40 16.01 6.02
C GLU A 75 -10.64 15.72 4.73
N TYR A 76 -11.33 15.79 3.58
CA TYR A 76 -10.73 15.62 2.26
C TYR A 76 -9.65 16.68 1.97
N LYS A 77 -9.95 17.95 2.27
CA LYS A 77 -8.96 19.04 2.18
C LYS A 77 -7.77 18.80 3.09
N ILE A 78 -7.98 18.32 4.32
CA ILE A 78 -6.90 18.01 5.26
C ILE A 78 -6.06 16.83 4.76
N ALA A 79 -6.70 15.74 4.31
CA ALA A 79 -6.03 14.52 3.87
C ALA A 79 -5.05 14.77 2.72
N SER A 80 -5.43 15.61 1.74
CA SER A 80 -4.56 15.99 0.62
C SER A 80 -3.22 16.61 1.05
N LYS A 81 -3.14 17.20 2.25
CA LYS A 81 -1.91 17.79 2.78
C LYS A 81 -0.84 16.75 3.13
N LEU A 82 -1.23 15.50 3.39
CA LEU A 82 -0.30 14.44 3.80
C LEU A 82 0.83 14.27 2.78
N HIS A 83 0.49 14.22 1.49
CA HIS A 83 1.49 14.03 0.44
C HIS A 83 2.49 15.19 0.39
N LYS A 84 1.99 16.44 0.50
CA LYS A 84 2.83 17.65 0.50
C LYS A 84 3.79 17.65 1.68
N ILE A 85 3.33 17.24 2.86
CA ILE A 85 4.17 17.13 4.06
C ILE A 85 5.25 16.07 3.88
N LEU A 86 4.91 14.88 3.36
CA LEU A 86 5.88 13.82 3.11
C LEU A 86 6.96 14.23 2.11
N ASN A 87 6.59 14.91 1.01
CA ASN A 87 7.56 15.41 0.04
C ASN A 87 8.50 16.45 0.68
N LYS A 88 7.94 17.40 1.44
CA LYS A 88 8.75 18.38 2.16
C LYS A 88 9.72 17.73 3.14
N LEU A 89 9.31 16.67 3.84
CA LEU A 89 10.21 15.93 4.74
C LEU A 89 11.30 15.16 3.98
N SER A 90 11.01 14.69 2.77
CA SER A 90 12.01 14.00 1.95
C SER A 90 13.13 14.91 1.44
N GLU A 91 12.81 16.19 1.20
CA GLU A 91 13.76 17.22 0.72
C GLU A 91 14.72 17.74 1.81
N VAL A 92 14.45 17.45 3.09
CA VAL A 92 15.24 17.94 4.24
C VAL A 92 16.37 16.97 4.63
N ASN A 93 16.79 16.09 3.71
CA ASN A 93 17.95 15.21 3.90
C ASN A 93 19.12 15.63 3.02
#